data_AF-A0A521BZK3-F1
#
_entry.id   AF-A0A521BZK3-F1
#
_cell.length_a   1.000
_cell.length_b   1.000
_cell.length_c   1.000
_cell.angle_alpha   90.00
_cell.angle_beta   90.00
_cell.angle_gamma   90.00
#
_symmetry.space_group_name_H-M   'P 1'
#
loop_
_entity.id
_entity.type
_entity.pdbx_description
1 polymer ?
#
loop_
_entity_poly.entity_id
_entity_poly.type
_entity_poly.pdbx_seq_one_letter_code
_entity_poly.pdbx_strand_id
1 'polypeptide(L)'
;MKKTININLSGRVFYIDDDAFARLRGYLDRLEKYFANQEGAQEIISDIESRIAELLSEKIAGLSAVVSMHMVEEVMAMMGQPEDFDSEDSEKEPERKSNYSSYAQPNSKRLFRDLESRVLGGVCGGLGAYLSIDPVWVRVIFALLIFVGLGTIVPIYIVLWIIVPPAVTTAQKLQMHGKNVTIDNIEKAIRKEYEDVKRQFGKVRGTNFYKKSERWWNKFNKRDRTTLIIVAVVGGAILLFNMFTFNFTHTELVHNSFTVPTFMNEVNFRIGHLPFFHFPGWVVIAMLFLLIGLLFRTAFKIILYIIGFAILTVFGIKILSFILGSAFIFW
;
A
#
# COMPACT_ATOMS: atom_id res chain seq x y z
N MET A 1 13.33 -14.69 -42.50
CA MET A 1 12.50 -14.12 -41.42
C MET A 1 13.38 -13.96 -40.19
N LYS A 2 13.30 -12.84 -39.48
CA LYS A 2 14.03 -12.66 -38.23
C LYS A 2 13.39 -13.48 -37.12
N LYS A 3 14.20 -14.00 -36.21
CA LYS A 3 13.72 -14.72 -35.02
C LYS A 3 13.15 -13.69 -34.04
N THR A 4 11.97 -13.98 -33.47
CA THR A 4 11.35 -13.15 -32.45
C THR A 4 11.44 -13.81 -31.07
N ILE A 5 11.59 -12.99 -30.04
CA ILE A 5 11.64 -13.38 -28.63
C ILE A 5 10.47 -12.73 -27.91
N ASN A 6 9.86 -13.45 -26.99
CA ASN A 6 8.87 -12.91 -26.07
C ASN A 6 9.56 -12.44 -24.78
N ILE A 7 9.36 -11.18 -24.41
CA ILE A 7 9.90 -10.59 -23.19
C ILE A 7 8.81 -9.93 -22.36
N ASN A 8 9.01 -9.87 -21.05
CA ASN A 8 8.19 -9.11 -20.13
C ASN A 8 8.96 -7.90 -19.63
N LEU A 9 8.43 -6.69 -19.83
CA LEU A 9 8.98 -5.44 -19.31
C LEU A 9 7.91 -4.77 -18.44
N SER A 10 8.19 -4.64 -17.14
CA SER A 10 7.28 -4.03 -16.15
C SER A 10 5.84 -4.58 -16.20
N GLY A 11 5.68 -5.89 -16.41
CA GLY A 11 4.37 -6.56 -16.46
C GLY A 11 3.67 -6.53 -17.82
N ARG A 12 4.31 -5.96 -18.86
CA ARG A 12 3.79 -5.94 -20.23
C ARG A 12 4.59 -6.88 -21.12
N VAL A 13 3.87 -7.63 -21.96
CA VAL A 13 4.44 -8.64 -22.86
C VAL A 13 4.74 -8.02 -24.22
N PHE A 14 5.97 -8.20 -24.71
CA PHE A 14 6.43 -7.70 -26.01
C PHE A 14 7.04 -8.81 -26.85
N TYR A 15 6.75 -8.80 -28.15
CA TYR A 15 7.47 -9.59 -29.14
C TYR A 15 8.56 -8.72 -29.77
N ILE A 16 9.81 -9.13 -29.70
CA ILE A 16 10.97 -8.35 -30.11
C ILE A 16 11.87 -9.16 -31.04
N ASP A 17 12.44 -8.54 -32.07
CA ASP A 17 13.45 -9.18 -32.90
C ASP A 17 14.68 -9.57 -32.05
N ASP A 18 15.33 -10.71 -32.34
CA ASP A 18 16.47 -11.24 -31.58
C ASP A 18 17.65 -10.25 -31.45
N ASP A 19 17.95 -9.51 -32.52
CA ASP A 19 18.98 -8.47 -32.55
C ASP A 19 18.60 -7.25 -31.69
N ALA A 20 17.34 -6.82 -31.78
CA ALA A 20 16.78 -5.75 -30.96
C ALA A 20 16.74 -6.12 -29.47
N PHE A 21 16.44 -7.38 -29.15
CA PHE A 21 16.47 -7.91 -27.79
C PHE A 21 17.87 -7.85 -27.20
N ALA A 22 18.88 -8.34 -27.93
CA ALA A 22 20.26 -8.28 -27.48
C ALA A 22 20.71 -6.84 -27.21
N ARG A 23 20.29 -5.88 -28.06
CA ARG A 23 20.58 -4.46 -27.88
C ARG A 23 19.92 -3.87 -26.63
N LEU A 24 18.62 -4.14 -26.43
CA LEU A 24 17.87 -3.65 -25.27
C LEU A 24 18.40 -4.25 -23.97
N ARG A 25 18.69 -5.56 -23.97
CA ARG A 25 19.22 -6.27 -22.80
C ARG A 25 20.56 -5.69 -22.37
N GLY A 26 21.48 -5.51 -23.31
CA GLY A 26 22.77 -4.92 -23.01
C GLY A 26 22.68 -3.48 -22.46
N TYR A 27 21.65 -2.73 -22.86
CA TYR A 27 21.38 -1.40 -22.30
C TYR A 27 20.85 -1.46 -20.85
N LEU A 28 19.88 -2.34 -20.58
CA LEU A 28 19.36 -2.55 -19.21
C LEU A 28 20.46 -3.05 -18.26
N ASP A 29 21.30 -3.99 -18.70
CA ASP A 29 22.40 -4.51 -17.88
C ASP A 29 23.43 -3.40 -17.52
N ARG A 30 23.65 -2.42 -18.43
CA ARG A 30 24.50 -1.26 -18.12
C ARG A 30 23.87 -0.34 -17.08
N LEU A 31 22.57 -0.08 -17.21
CA LEU A 31 21.83 0.71 -16.22
C LEU A 31 21.87 0.04 -14.85
N GLU A 32 21.61 -1.26 -14.78
CA GLU A 32 21.68 -2.03 -13.53
C GLU A 32 23.07 -1.90 -12.89
N LYS A 33 24.14 -2.01 -13.70
CA LYS A 33 25.52 -1.86 -13.22
C LYS A 33 25.83 -0.45 -12.74
N TYR A 34 25.37 0.59 -13.44
CA TYR A 34 25.57 1.99 -13.06
C TYR A 34 24.86 2.31 -11.74
N PHE A 35 23.61 1.85 -11.59
CA PHE A 35 22.79 2.12 -10.42
C PHE A 35 23.04 1.17 -9.25
N ALA A 36 23.77 0.07 -9.41
CA ALA A 36 23.93 -1.00 -8.41
C ALA A 36 24.30 -0.53 -6.99
N ASN A 37 25.08 0.55 -6.87
CA ASN A 37 25.55 1.09 -5.59
C ASN A 37 24.80 2.35 -5.13
N GLN A 38 23.74 2.76 -5.83
CA GLN A 38 22.96 3.95 -5.49
C GLN A 38 21.81 3.63 -4.52
N GLU A 39 21.48 4.58 -3.64
CA GLU A 39 20.28 4.49 -2.80
C GLU A 39 19.02 4.57 -3.68
N GLY A 40 18.10 3.60 -3.57
CA GLY A 40 16.91 3.54 -4.42
C GLY A 40 17.11 2.87 -5.79
N ALA A 41 18.26 2.21 -6.03
CA ALA A 41 18.60 1.56 -7.31
C ALA A 41 17.47 0.72 -7.93
N GLN A 42 16.82 -0.13 -7.14
CA GLN A 42 15.75 -1.02 -7.63
C GLN A 42 14.53 -0.23 -8.13
N GLU A 43 14.19 0.88 -7.47
CA GLU A 43 13.09 1.75 -7.86
C GLU A 43 13.45 2.52 -9.13
N ILE A 44 14.68 3.03 -9.22
CA ILE A 44 15.21 3.72 -10.40
C ILE A 44 15.11 2.82 -11.63
N ILE A 45 15.63 1.59 -11.55
CA ILE A 45 15.58 0.63 -12.65
C ILE A 45 14.13 0.27 -13.01
N SER A 46 13.29 -0.03 -12.01
CA SER A 46 11.88 -0.37 -12.24
C SER A 46 11.13 0.74 -12.99
N ASP A 47 11.37 2.00 -12.63
CA ASP A 47 10.74 3.16 -13.26
C ASP A 47 11.25 3.43 -14.68
N ILE A 48 12.56 3.25 -14.89
CA ILE A 48 13.18 3.32 -16.22
C ILE A 48 12.59 2.23 -17.12
N GLU A 49 12.49 0.98 -16.65
CA GLU A 49 11.88 -0.13 -17.38
C GLU A 49 10.41 0.13 -17.69
N SER A 50 9.63 0.64 -16.73
CA SER A 50 8.24 1.03 -16.95
C SER A 50 8.13 2.09 -18.05
N ARG A 51 9.02 3.08 -18.05
CA ARG A 51 9.04 4.12 -19.09
C ARG A 51 9.41 3.56 -20.47
N ILE A 52 10.40 2.67 -20.53
CA ILE A 52 10.79 1.97 -21.76
C ILE A 52 9.61 1.16 -22.30
N ALA A 53 8.91 0.41 -21.44
CA ALA A 53 7.73 -0.36 -21.81
C ALA A 53 6.61 0.55 -22.34
N GLU A 54 6.38 1.71 -21.72
CA GLU A 54 5.42 2.71 -22.22
C GLU A 54 5.79 3.20 -23.63
N LEU A 55 7.05 3.61 -23.84
CA LEU A 55 7.52 4.14 -25.13
C LEU A 55 7.46 3.08 -26.24
N LEU A 56 7.83 1.83 -25.93
CA LEU A 56 7.70 0.71 -26.87
C LEU A 56 6.23 0.44 -27.22
N SER A 57 5.34 0.47 -26.22
CA SER A 57 3.88 0.28 -26.45
C SER A 57 3.32 1.34 -27.40
N GLU A 58 3.73 2.59 -27.23
CA GLU A 58 3.28 3.71 -28.07
C GLU A 58 3.73 3.56 -29.53
N LYS A 59 4.95 3.04 -29.75
CA LYS A 59 5.50 2.81 -31.10
C LYS A 59 4.87 1.61 -31.81
N ILE A 60 4.52 0.54 -31.08
CA ILE A 60 3.86 -0.66 -31.63
C ILE A 60 2.45 -0.32 -32.15
N ALA A 61 1.74 0.58 -31.47
CA ALA A 61 0.36 0.94 -31.82
C ALA A 61 0.21 1.55 -33.24
N GLY A 62 1.30 1.98 -33.88
CA GLY A 62 1.28 2.62 -35.19
C GLY A 62 1.33 1.67 -36.39
N LEU A 63 2.23 0.66 -36.41
CA LEU A 63 2.64 0.00 -37.67
C LEU A 63 3.14 -1.47 -37.59
N SER A 64 3.50 -2.02 -36.43
CA SER A 64 4.09 -3.38 -36.33
C SER A 64 3.82 -4.04 -34.98
N ALA A 65 3.37 -5.30 -34.98
CA ALA A 65 3.17 -6.10 -33.76
C ALA A 65 4.48 -6.56 -33.09
N VAL A 66 5.62 -6.35 -33.76
CA VAL A 66 6.95 -6.77 -33.29
C VAL A 66 7.86 -5.54 -33.14
N VAL A 67 8.56 -5.47 -32.02
CA VAL A 67 9.58 -4.46 -31.70
C VAL A 67 10.82 -4.70 -32.55
N SER A 68 11.12 -3.76 -33.44
CA SER A 68 12.31 -3.80 -34.30
C SER A 68 13.50 -3.05 -33.69
N MET A 69 14.70 -3.27 -34.23
CA MET A 69 15.94 -2.60 -33.78
C MET A 69 15.80 -1.07 -33.76
N HIS A 70 15.21 -0.49 -34.80
CA HIS A 70 15.01 0.96 -34.91
C HIS A 70 14.15 1.51 -33.77
N MET A 71 13.10 0.78 -33.34
CA MET A 71 12.27 1.20 -32.21
C MET A 71 13.06 1.21 -30.91
N VAL A 72 13.91 0.21 -30.68
CA VAL A 72 14.77 0.13 -29.49
C VAL A 72 15.78 1.28 -29.48
N GLU A 73 16.42 1.55 -30.61
CA GLU A 73 17.40 2.64 -30.74
C GLU A 73 16.77 4.01 -30.47
N GLU A 74 15.56 4.27 -31.00
CA GLU A 74 14.82 5.50 -30.71
C GLU A 74 14.43 5.63 -29.23
N VAL A 75 13.99 4.54 -28.59
CA VAL A 75 13.66 4.54 -27.16
C VAL A 75 14.89 4.80 -26.31
N MET A 76 16.00 4.14 -26.60
CA MET A 76 17.27 4.38 -25.92
C MET A 76 17.75 5.83 -26.10
N ALA A 77 17.62 6.38 -27.32
CA ALA A 77 17.99 7.77 -27.59
C ALA A 77 17.13 8.77 -26.81
N MET A 78 15.85 8.49 -26.61
CA MET A 78 14.96 9.34 -25.79
C MET A 78 15.28 9.25 -24.29
N MET A 79 15.69 8.09 -23.81
CA MET A 79 16.02 7.89 -22.38
C MET A 79 17.41 8.43 -22.01
N GLY A 80 18.36 8.42 -22.96
CA GLY A 80 19.76 8.79 -22.78
C GLY A 80 20.65 7.61 -22.36
N GLN A 81 21.94 7.85 -22.11
CA GLN A 81 22.86 6.84 -21.55
C GLN A 81 23.41 7.30 -20.21
N PRO A 82 23.53 6.40 -19.21
CA PRO A 82 24.00 6.78 -17.87
C PRO A 82 25.37 7.48 -17.89
N GLU A 83 26.26 7.10 -18.82
CA GLU A 83 27.59 7.69 -18.96
C GLU A 83 27.60 9.14 -19.46
N ASP A 84 26.50 9.63 -20.04
CA ASP A 84 26.39 10.99 -20.59
C ASP A 84 26.07 12.05 -19.50
N PHE A 85 25.76 11.62 -18.27
CA PHE A 85 25.23 12.50 -17.22
C PHE A 85 26.25 12.87 -16.13
N ASP A 86 27.38 12.16 -16.04
CA ASP A 86 28.45 12.42 -15.06
C ASP A 86 29.22 13.74 -15.30
N SER A 87 28.99 14.42 -16.43
CA SER A 87 29.55 15.76 -16.62
C SER A 87 28.85 16.77 -15.70
N GLU A 88 29.61 17.33 -14.75
CA GLU A 88 29.26 18.35 -13.73
C GLU A 88 28.60 19.66 -14.26
N ASP A 89 28.20 19.70 -15.53
CA ASP A 89 27.63 20.85 -16.25
C ASP A 89 26.08 20.85 -16.30
N SER A 90 25.42 19.90 -15.63
CA SER A 90 23.97 19.63 -15.77
C SER A 90 23.04 20.37 -14.78
N GLU A 91 23.56 21.30 -13.99
CA GLU A 91 22.75 22.21 -13.14
C GLU A 91 22.08 23.37 -13.90
N LYS A 92 22.37 23.53 -15.19
CA LYS A 92 21.63 24.44 -16.06
C LYS A 92 20.66 23.61 -16.90
N GLU A 93 19.38 23.96 -16.84
CA GLU A 93 18.41 23.53 -17.86
C GLU A 93 19.08 23.65 -19.24
N PRO A 94 19.07 22.60 -20.08
CA PRO A 94 19.73 22.68 -21.35
C PRO A 94 18.89 23.56 -22.28
N GLU A 95 19.18 24.86 -22.31
CA GLU A 95 19.31 25.56 -23.59
C GLU A 95 20.62 25.13 -24.29
N ARG A 96 20.86 23.82 -24.41
CA ARG A 96 21.91 23.29 -25.29
C ARG A 96 21.22 22.79 -26.54
N LYS A 97 21.44 23.53 -27.64
CA LYS A 97 21.28 23.07 -29.03
C LYS A 97 22.14 21.82 -29.23
N SER A 98 21.65 20.66 -28.80
CA SER A 98 22.18 19.39 -29.24
C SER A 98 21.69 19.17 -30.67
N ASN A 99 22.62 19.01 -31.61
CA ASN A 99 22.34 18.65 -33.01
C ASN A 99 21.72 17.24 -33.19
N TYR A 100 21.08 16.69 -32.16
CA TYR A 100 20.09 15.60 -32.26
C TYR A 100 18.72 16.19 -32.63
N SER A 101 18.69 16.91 -33.74
CA SER A 101 17.46 17.39 -34.37
C SER A 101 16.75 16.17 -34.98
N SER A 102 15.76 15.60 -34.29
CA SER A 102 14.49 15.09 -34.88
C SER A 102 13.61 14.25 -33.93
N TYR A 103 14.03 13.90 -32.70
CA TYR A 103 13.25 13.01 -31.81
C TYR A 103 12.76 13.64 -30.49
N ALA A 104 12.95 14.94 -30.31
CA ALA A 104 12.31 15.67 -29.21
C ALA A 104 10.80 15.75 -29.50
N GLN A 105 10.06 14.69 -29.18
CA GLN A 105 8.61 14.74 -29.08
C GLN A 105 8.25 15.90 -28.15
N PRO A 106 7.25 16.72 -28.50
CA PRO A 106 6.80 17.79 -27.64
C PRO A 106 6.48 17.19 -26.28
N ASN A 107 7.06 17.80 -25.25
CA ASN A 107 6.92 17.50 -23.84
C ASN A 107 5.43 17.48 -23.47
N SER A 108 4.76 16.34 -23.72
CA SER A 108 3.32 16.23 -23.58
C SER A 108 3.05 16.00 -22.10
N LYS A 109 2.77 17.09 -21.39
CA LYS A 109 2.14 17.00 -20.07
C LYS A 109 0.97 16.05 -20.21
N ARG A 110 0.91 15.05 -19.34
CA ARG A 110 -0.22 14.12 -19.26
C ARG A 110 -0.91 14.34 -17.94
N LEU A 111 -2.24 14.33 -17.97
CA LEU A 111 -3.03 14.49 -16.76
C LEU A 111 -3.01 13.17 -15.99
N PHE A 112 -2.40 13.21 -14.81
CA PHE A 112 -2.45 12.14 -13.82
C PHE A 112 -3.06 12.70 -12.53
N ARG A 113 -3.69 11.84 -11.73
CA ARG A 113 -4.10 12.22 -10.37
C ARG A 113 -2.92 12.06 -9.42
N ASP A 114 -2.73 13.07 -8.57
CA ASP A 114 -1.64 13.15 -7.61
C ASP A 114 -1.98 12.36 -6.34
N LEU A 115 -1.15 11.38 -5.98
CA LEU A 115 -1.35 10.56 -4.79
C LEU A 115 -0.71 11.18 -3.53
N GLU A 116 0.28 12.05 -3.68
CA GLU A 116 1.03 12.65 -2.57
C GLU A 116 0.27 13.80 -1.93
N SER A 117 -0.40 14.63 -2.74
CA SER A 117 -1.22 15.76 -2.26
C SER A 117 -2.71 15.41 -2.07
N ARG A 118 -3.02 14.15 -1.75
CA ARG A 118 -4.40 13.62 -1.71
C ARG A 118 -5.20 14.19 -0.53
N VAL A 119 -6.21 15.01 -0.85
CA VAL A 119 -7.30 15.38 0.09
C VAL A 119 -8.60 14.62 -0.26
N LEU A 120 -8.94 14.52 -1.54
CA LEU A 120 -10.13 13.80 -2.03
C LEU A 120 -9.80 12.96 -3.27
N GLY A 121 -9.01 11.90 -3.15
CA GLY A 121 -8.71 11.01 -4.31
C GLY A 121 -7.67 11.52 -5.33
N GLY A 122 -7.20 12.76 -5.20
CA GLY A 122 -5.99 13.26 -5.90
C GLY A 122 -6.24 14.05 -7.19
N VAL A 123 -7.49 14.23 -7.61
CA VAL A 123 -7.85 14.85 -8.90
C VAL A 123 -7.46 16.33 -8.93
N CYS A 124 -7.77 17.11 -7.88
CA CYS A 124 -7.40 18.53 -7.85
C CYS A 124 -5.87 18.75 -7.83
N GLY A 125 -5.12 17.87 -7.17
CA GLY A 125 -3.65 17.91 -7.16
C GLY A 125 -3.08 17.64 -8.55
N GLY A 126 -3.62 16.62 -9.21
CA GLY A 126 -3.29 16.27 -10.59
C GLY A 126 -3.57 17.38 -11.59
N LEU A 127 -4.75 18.00 -11.49
CA LEU A 127 -5.16 19.12 -12.35
C LEU A 127 -4.31 20.37 -12.09
N GLY A 128 -3.96 20.65 -10.83
CA GLY A 128 -3.04 21.72 -10.48
C GLY A 128 -1.65 21.53 -11.10
N ALA A 129 -1.08 20.33 -11.01
CA ALA A 129 0.21 20.02 -11.63
C ALA A 129 0.17 20.17 -13.16
N TYR A 130 -0.86 19.62 -13.80
CA TYR A 130 -1.06 19.69 -15.24
C TYR A 130 -1.19 21.14 -15.75
N LEU A 131 -2.02 21.94 -15.07
CA LEU A 131 -2.23 23.36 -15.40
C LEU A 131 -1.11 24.27 -14.87
N SER A 132 -0.17 23.75 -14.08
CA SER A 132 0.87 24.52 -13.39
C SER A 132 0.30 25.62 -12.48
N ILE A 133 -0.83 25.32 -11.81
CA ILE A 133 -1.52 26.16 -10.82
C ILE A 133 -1.44 25.46 -9.47
N ASP A 134 -1.35 26.21 -8.38
CA ASP A 134 -1.40 25.64 -7.03
C ASP A 134 -2.71 24.82 -6.82
N PRO A 135 -2.61 23.54 -6.41
CA PRO A 135 -3.76 22.70 -6.09
C PRO A 135 -4.79 23.34 -5.14
N VAL A 136 -4.36 24.27 -4.27
CA VAL A 136 -5.24 25.00 -3.37
C VAL A 136 -6.28 25.81 -4.15
N TRP A 137 -5.88 26.54 -5.20
CA TRP A 137 -6.81 27.30 -6.03
C TRP A 137 -7.79 26.40 -6.77
N VAL A 138 -7.31 25.25 -7.27
CA VAL A 138 -8.16 24.25 -7.92
C VAL A 138 -9.21 23.73 -6.93
N ARG A 139 -8.85 23.46 -5.68
CA ARG A 139 -9.79 23.04 -4.63
C ARG A 139 -10.81 24.13 -4.30
N VAL A 140 -10.40 25.39 -4.22
CA VAL A 140 -11.30 26.52 -3.94
C VAL A 140 -12.32 26.69 -5.07
N ILE A 141 -11.89 26.57 -6.34
CA ILE A 141 -12.80 26.63 -7.49
C ILE A 141 -13.81 25.47 -7.44
N PHE A 142 -13.35 24.24 -7.20
CA PHE A 142 -14.25 23.09 -7.06
C PHE A 142 -15.25 23.29 -5.91
N ALA A 143 -14.80 23.79 -4.75
CA ALA A 143 -15.66 24.09 -3.62
C ALA A 143 -16.72 25.14 -3.98
N LEU A 144 -16.31 26.25 -4.62
CA LEU A 144 -17.23 27.30 -5.06
C LEU A 144 -18.28 26.76 -6.05
N LEU A 145 -17.86 25.93 -7.01
CA LEU A 145 -18.75 25.29 -7.98
C LEU A 145 -19.73 24.32 -7.33
N ILE A 146 -19.40 23.70 -6.19
CA ILE A 146 -20.36 22.87 -5.43
C ILE A 146 -21.51 23.73 -4.92
N PHE A 147 -21.19 24.91 -4.36
CA PHE A 147 -22.18 25.83 -3.80
C PHE A 147 -23.03 26.51 -4.88
N VAL A 148 -22.44 26.90 -6.01
CA VAL A 148 -23.14 27.57 -7.11
C VAL A 148 -23.93 26.57 -7.96
N GLY A 149 -23.39 25.37 -8.18
CA GLY A 149 -23.92 24.37 -9.10
C GLY A 149 -24.96 23.41 -8.51
N LEU A 150 -25.50 23.67 -7.31
CA LEU A 150 -26.49 22.78 -6.64
C LEU A 150 -26.04 21.31 -6.56
N GLY A 151 -24.74 21.05 -6.38
CA GLY A 151 -24.19 19.69 -6.27
C GLY A 151 -23.92 18.95 -7.59
N THR A 152 -24.21 19.55 -8.76
CA THR A 152 -23.95 18.93 -10.09
C THR A 152 -22.45 18.67 -10.37
N ILE A 153 -21.55 19.39 -9.72
CA ILE A 153 -20.10 19.19 -9.87
C ILE A 153 -19.59 17.93 -9.14
N VAL A 154 -20.35 17.41 -8.16
CA VAL A 154 -19.98 16.21 -7.40
C VAL A 154 -19.91 14.96 -8.30
N PRO A 155 -20.92 14.63 -9.12
CA PRO A 155 -20.80 13.50 -10.05
C PRO A 155 -19.71 13.70 -11.10
N ILE A 156 -19.46 14.93 -11.57
CA ILE A 156 -18.34 15.24 -12.48
C ILE A 156 -17.00 14.90 -11.83
N TYR A 157 -16.82 15.24 -10.56
CA TYR A 157 -15.62 14.89 -9.81
C TYR A 157 -15.43 13.37 -9.71
N ILE A 158 -16.51 12.62 -9.47
CA ILE A 158 -16.46 11.16 -9.40
C ILE A 158 -16.08 10.57 -10.76
N VAL A 159 -16.64 11.08 -11.86
CA VAL A 159 -16.28 10.65 -13.22
C VAL A 159 -14.81 10.93 -13.51
N LEU A 160 -14.31 12.13 -13.19
CA LEU A 160 -12.88 12.46 -13.32
C LEU A 160 -12.01 11.55 -12.46
N TRP A 161 -12.44 11.22 -11.25
CA TRP A 161 -11.71 10.31 -10.36
C TRP A 161 -11.58 8.88 -10.92
N ILE A 162 -12.60 8.41 -11.66
CA ILE A 162 -12.59 7.10 -12.31
C ILE A 162 -11.74 7.13 -13.60
N ILE A 163 -11.84 8.19 -14.40
CA ILE A 163 -11.18 8.28 -15.72
C ILE A 163 -9.69 8.61 -15.58
N VAL A 164 -9.32 9.51 -14.67
CA VAL A 164 -7.94 10.01 -14.57
C VAL A 164 -7.06 8.98 -13.86
N PRO A 165 -6.02 8.45 -14.52
CA PRO A 165 -5.16 7.44 -13.94
C PRO A 165 -4.26 8.02 -12.83
N PRO A 166 -3.93 7.24 -11.78
CA PRO A 166 -2.94 7.63 -10.77
C PRO A 166 -1.52 7.72 -11.34
N ALA A 167 -0.75 8.73 -10.90
CA ALA A 167 0.70 8.73 -11.06
C ALA A 167 1.31 7.79 -10.02
N VAL A 168 1.68 6.58 -10.43
CA VAL A 168 2.26 5.56 -9.53
C VAL A 168 3.79 5.56 -9.61
N THR A 169 4.34 5.73 -10.81
CA THR A 169 5.80 5.80 -11.03
C THR A 169 6.30 7.23 -10.94
N THR A 170 7.54 7.41 -10.51
CA THR A 170 8.27 8.68 -10.53
C THR A 170 8.34 9.23 -11.95
N ALA A 171 8.48 8.37 -12.96
CA ALA A 171 8.36 8.76 -14.36
C ALA A 171 7.02 9.46 -14.67
N GLN A 172 5.89 8.95 -14.18
CA GLN A 172 4.57 9.58 -14.37
C GLN A 172 4.43 10.87 -13.55
N LYS A 173 5.01 10.93 -12.35
CA LYS A 173 5.09 12.17 -11.55
C LYS A 173 5.87 13.26 -12.29
N LEU A 174 6.96 12.91 -12.99
CA LEU A 174 7.70 13.86 -13.82
C LEU A 174 6.86 14.36 -15.00
N GLN A 175 6.11 13.48 -15.67
CA GLN A 175 5.24 13.84 -16.80
C GLN A 175 4.11 14.80 -16.40
N MET A 176 3.46 14.60 -15.25
CA MET A 176 2.40 15.52 -14.80
C MET A 176 2.92 16.94 -14.53
N HIS A 177 4.19 17.07 -14.14
CA HIS A 177 4.84 18.36 -13.97
C HIS A 177 5.45 18.93 -15.27
N GLY A 178 5.38 18.19 -16.39
CA GLY A 178 5.98 18.57 -17.66
C GLY A 178 7.50 18.53 -17.65
N LYS A 179 8.09 17.69 -16.81
CA LYS A 179 9.53 17.41 -16.84
C LYS A 179 9.81 16.27 -17.81
N ASN A 180 10.93 16.35 -18.51
CA ASN A 180 11.36 15.30 -19.42
C ASN A 180 11.65 14.02 -18.64
N VAL A 181 11.08 12.90 -19.09
CA VAL A 181 11.31 11.59 -18.46
C VAL A 181 12.58 10.97 -19.03
N THR A 182 13.71 11.43 -18.53
CA THR A 182 15.04 10.89 -18.81
C THR A 182 15.56 10.12 -17.60
N ILE A 183 16.60 9.31 -17.78
CA ILE A 183 17.24 8.57 -16.70
C ILE A 183 17.68 9.50 -15.57
N ASP A 184 18.39 10.58 -15.90
CA ASP A 184 18.88 11.58 -14.93
C ASP A 184 17.75 12.19 -14.09
N ASN A 185 16.62 12.55 -14.71
CA ASN A 185 15.50 13.14 -13.99
C ASN A 185 14.79 12.13 -13.07
N ILE A 186 14.69 10.86 -13.51
CA ILE A 186 14.16 9.76 -12.68
C ILE A 186 15.09 9.52 -11.47
N GLU A 187 16.39 9.42 -11.70
CA GLU A 187 17.41 9.26 -10.65
C GLU A 187 17.33 10.40 -9.64
N LYS A 188 17.39 11.66 -10.10
CA LYS A 188 17.34 12.84 -9.24
C LYS A 188 16.05 12.90 -8.42
N ALA A 189 14.92 12.52 -9.00
CA ALA A 189 13.64 12.51 -8.30
C ALA A 189 13.58 11.44 -7.20
N ILE A 190 13.96 10.20 -7.50
CA ILE A 190 13.98 9.10 -6.52
C ILE A 190 14.99 9.36 -5.41
N ARG A 191 16.20 9.83 -5.74
CA ARG A 191 17.22 10.17 -4.75
C ARG A 191 16.72 11.25 -3.79
N LYS A 192 16.01 12.26 -4.30
CA LYS A 192 15.40 13.31 -3.48
C LYS A 192 14.31 12.74 -2.57
N GLU A 193 13.42 11.89 -3.08
CA GLU A 193 12.38 11.22 -2.29
C GLU A 193 13.02 10.40 -1.15
N TYR A 194 14.06 9.61 -1.44
CA TYR A 194 14.77 8.80 -0.46
C TYR A 194 15.42 9.67 0.63
N GLU A 195 16.12 10.74 0.26
CA GLU A 195 16.75 11.67 1.21
C GLU A 195 15.73 12.42 2.07
N ASP A 196 14.58 12.82 1.51
CA ASP A 196 13.50 13.45 2.27
C ASP A 196 12.89 12.47 3.28
N VAL A 197 12.67 11.20 2.89
CA VAL A 197 12.23 10.12 3.79
C VAL A 197 13.26 9.89 4.90
N LYS A 198 14.54 9.71 4.55
CA LYS A 198 15.66 9.53 5.50
C LYS A 198 15.75 10.68 6.50
N ARG A 199 15.57 11.92 6.04
CA ARG A 199 15.54 13.13 6.90
C ARG A 199 14.33 13.13 7.83
N GLN A 200 13.14 12.79 7.35
CA GLN A 200 11.93 12.70 8.18
C GLN A 200 12.05 11.59 9.23
N PHE A 201 12.54 10.40 8.85
CA PHE A 201 12.83 9.32 9.79
C PHE A 201 13.91 9.72 10.80
N GLY A 202 14.94 10.43 10.37
CA GLY A 202 15.98 10.99 11.26
C GLY A 202 15.38 11.94 12.31
N LYS A 203 14.45 12.82 11.92
CA LYS A 203 13.72 13.69 12.85
C LYS A 203 12.92 12.89 13.88
N VAL A 204 12.17 11.87 13.44
CA VAL A 204 11.39 10.99 14.34
C VAL A 204 12.31 10.26 15.31
N ARG A 205 13.42 9.70 14.82
CA ARG A 205 14.43 9.01 15.64
C ARG A 205 15.10 9.94 16.66
N GLY A 206 15.25 11.21 16.30
CA GLY A 206 15.80 12.25 17.17
C GLY A 206 14.90 12.64 18.34
N THR A 207 13.60 12.35 18.29
CA THR A 207 12.63 12.74 19.33
C THR A 207 12.90 12.03 20.66
N ASN A 208 12.61 12.74 21.77
CA ASN A 208 12.74 12.21 23.13
C ASN A 208 11.90 10.94 23.35
N PHE A 209 10.76 10.83 22.67
CA PHE A 209 9.89 9.64 22.72
C PHE A 209 10.58 8.41 22.11
N TYR A 210 11.16 8.53 20.90
CA TYR A 210 11.87 7.43 20.26
C TYR A 210 13.08 7.00 21.08
N LYS A 211 13.93 7.94 21.51
CA LYS A 211 15.09 7.65 22.38
C LYS A 211 14.70 7.03 23.73
N LYS A 212 13.51 7.37 24.27
CA LYS A 212 12.98 6.76 25.50
C LYS A 212 12.49 5.34 25.24
N SER A 213 11.80 5.12 24.13
CA SER A 213 11.35 3.81 23.66
C SER A 213 12.54 2.88 23.37
N GLU A 214 13.52 3.32 22.60
CA GLU A 214 14.74 2.55 22.26
C GLU A 214 15.54 2.17 23.51
N ARG A 215 15.70 3.09 24.47
CA ARG A 215 16.31 2.79 25.78
C ARG A 215 15.51 1.78 26.60
N TRP A 216 14.19 1.81 26.52
CA TRP A 216 13.33 0.83 27.18
C TRP A 216 13.44 -0.54 26.51
N TRP A 217 13.45 -0.61 25.18
CA TRP A 217 13.67 -1.84 24.40
C TRP A 217 15.03 -2.47 24.67
N ASN A 218 16.10 -1.66 24.74
CA ASN A 218 17.46 -2.13 24.97
C ASN A 218 17.71 -2.61 26.41
N LYS A 219 16.78 -2.35 27.35
CA LYS A 219 16.82 -2.91 28.71
C LYS A 219 16.27 -4.33 28.80
N PHE A 220 15.57 -4.83 27.78
CA PHE A 220 15.06 -6.21 27.77
C PHE A 220 16.17 -7.17 27.34
N ASN A 221 16.45 -8.17 28.18
CA ASN A 221 17.36 -9.24 27.81
C ASN A 221 16.78 -10.05 26.64
N LYS A 222 17.65 -10.77 25.90
CA LYS A 222 17.25 -11.63 24.78
C LYS A 222 16.11 -12.59 25.17
N ARG A 223 16.13 -13.11 26.40
CA ARG A 223 15.08 -13.95 26.99
C ARG A 223 13.74 -13.22 27.09
N ASP A 224 13.72 -12.01 27.61
CA ASP A 224 12.48 -11.24 27.81
C ASP A 224 11.86 -10.80 26.48
N ARG A 225 12.70 -10.50 25.48
CA ARG A 225 12.26 -10.24 24.10
C ARG A 225 11.60 -11.47 23.47
N THR A 226 12.19 -12.65 23.63
CA THR A 226 11.61 -13.91 23.15
C THR A 226 10.27 -14.19 23.85
N THR A 227 10.18 -13.97 25.15
CA THR A 227 8.91 -14.13 25.89
C THR A 227 7.83 -13.17 25.41
N LEU A 228 8.15 -11.90 25.14
CA LEU A 228 7.18 -10.93 24.61
C LEU A 228 6.66 -11.32 23.23
N ILE A 229 7.54 -11.82 22.34
CA ILE A 229 7.13 -12.31 21.01
C ILE A 229 6.20 -13.51 21.16
N ILE A 230 6.53 -14.47 22.02
CA ILE A 230 5.67 -15.63 22.28
C ILE A 230 4.31 -15.19 22.81
N VAL A 231 4.25 -14.26 23.76
CA VAL A 231 2.99 -13.74 24.31
C VAL A 231 2.16 -13.03 23.22
N ALA A 232 2.80 -12.24 22.36
CA ALA A 232 2.11 -11.55 21.26
C ALA A 232 1.54 -12.54 20.24
N VAL A 233 2.31 -13.56 19.87
CA VAL A 233 1.88 -14.60 18.92
C VAL A 233 0.76 -15.46 19.51
N VAL A 234 0.90 -15.92 20.76
CA VAL A 234 -0.12 -16.72 21.44
C VAL A 234 -1.40 -15.91 21.68
N GLY A 235 -1.27 -14.66 22.15
CA GLY A 235 -2.41 -13.77 22.33
C GLY A 235 -3.13 -13.43 21.01
N GLY A 236 -2.36 -13.21 19.93
CA GLY A 236 -2.90 -13.02 18.58
C GLY A 236 -3.64 -14.27 18.07
N ALA A 237 -3.06 -15.46 18.25
CA ALA A 237 -3.69 -16.73 17.87
C ALA A 237 -5.00 -16.98 18.64
N ILE A 238 -5.03 -16.67 19.93
CA ILE A 238 -6.23 -16.77 20.76
C ILE A 238 -7.31 -15.78 20.28
N LEU A 239 -6.95 -14.54 19.95
CA LEU A 239 -7.89 -13.55 19.40
C LEU A 239 -8.49 -14.02 18.07
N LEU A 240 -7.65 -14.52 17.16
CA LEU A 240 -8.09 -15.07 15.88
C LEU A 240 -9.00 -16.29 16.07
N PHE A 241 -8.67 -17.19 17.01
CA PHE A 241 -9.53 -18.34 17.35
C PHE A 241 -10.90 -17.89 17.89
N ASN A 242 -10.95 -16.88 18.76
CA ASN A 242 -12.21 -16.35 19.27
C ASN A 242 -13.05 -15.67 18.17
N MET A 243 -12.41 -14.94 17.25
CA MET A 243 -13.10 -14.39 16.07
C MET A 243 -13.67 -15.50 15.19
N PHE A 244 -12.93 -16.60 14.99
CA PHE A 244 -13.40 -17.74 14.21
C PHE A 244 -14.61 -18.43 14.84
N THR A 245 -14.55 -18.73 16.14
CA THR A 245 -15.66 -19.37 16.86
C THR A 245 -16.91 -18.51 16.92
N PHE A 246 -16.77 -17.18 17.05
CA PHE A 246 -17.90 -16.24 17.09
C PHE A 246 -18.72 -16.28 15.78
N ASN A 247 -18.04 -16.31 14.64
CA ASN A 247 -18.69 -16.35 13.32
C ASN A 247 -19.40 -17.69 13.06
N PHE A 248 -18.84 -18.80 13.53
CA PHE A 248 -19.43 -20.14 13.38
C PHE A 248 -20.74 -20.29 14.17
N THR A 249 -20.81 -19.72 15.38
CA THR A 249 -22.03 -19.75 16.20
C THR A 249 -23.15 -18.84 15.68
N HIS A 250 -22.86 -17.82 14.87
CA HIS A 250 -23.90 -16.95 14.31
C HIS A 250 -24.56 -17.53 13.05
N THR A 251 -23.85 -18.38 12.31
CA THR A 251 -24.37 -18.98 11.06
C THR A 251 -25.31 -20.17 11.33
N GLU A 252 -25.07 -20.94 12.40
CA GLU A 252 -25.93 -22.04 12.85
C GLU A 252 -27.21 -21.57 13.60
N LEU A 253 -27.34 -20.27 13.90
CA LEU A 253 -28.41 -19.72 14.74
C LEU A 253 -29.66 -19.23 13.98
N VAL A 254 -29.65 -19.25 12.63
CA VAL A 254 -30.75 -18.69 11.83
C VAL A 254 -31.72 -19.76 11.29
N HIS A 255 -31.34 -21.05 11.27
CA HIS A 255 -32.16 -22.11 10.71
C HIS A 255 -32.21 -23.36 11.59
N ASN A 256 -32.98 -23.35 12.68
CA ASN A 256 -33.33 -24.60 13.39
C ASN A 256 -34.73 -24.55 14.01
N SER A 257 -35.72 -24.16 13.20
CA SER A 257 -37.10 -24.61 13.42
C SER A 257 -37.35 -25.80 12.50
N PHE A 258 -37.64 -26.95 13.09
CA PHE A 258 -38.09 -28.14 12.35
C PHE A 258 -39.59 -28.30 12.56
N THR A 259 -40.34 -28.39 11.45
CA THR A 259 -41.80 -28.51 11.45
C THR A 259 -42.16 -29.96 11.19
N VAL A 260 -42.89 -30.59 12.12
CA VAL A 260 -43.40 -31.95 11.94
C VAL A 260 -44.88 -31.85 11.61
N PRO A 261 -45.32 -32.27 10.41
CA PRO A 261 -46.74 -32.31 10.10
C PRO A 261 -47.40 -33.44 10.90
N THR A 262 -48.47 -33.11 11.63
CA THR A 262 -49.36 -34.12 12.23
C THR A 262 -50.74 -34.03 11.59
N PHE A 263 -51.52 -35.11 11.70
CA PHE A 263 -52.76 -35.32 10.93
C PHE A 263 -53.84 -34.22 11.08
N MET A 264 -53.72 -33.35 12.10
CA MET A 264 -54.67 -32.26 12.35
C MET A 264 -54.04 -30.86 12.42
N ASN A 265 -52.71 -30.69 12.41
CA ASN A 265 -52.03 -29.37 12.42
C ASN A 265 -50.50 -29.48 12.19
N GLU A 266 -49.88 -28.36 11.78
CA GLU A 266 -48.42 -28.18 11.79
C GLU A 266 -47.93 -27.82 13.20
N VAL A 267 -47.05 -28.66 13.78
CA VAL A 267 -46.41 -28.37 15.07
C VAL A 267 -45.00 -27.87 14.80
N ASN A 268 -44.75 -26.60 15.13
CA ASN A 268 -43.42 -26.01 15.08
C ASN A 268 -42.67 -26.30 16.37
N PHE A 269 -41.68 -27.19 16.32
CA PHE A 269 -40.75 -27.39 17.43
C PHE A 269 -39.69 -26.29 17.38
N ARG A 270 -39.80 -25.31 18.29
CA ARG A 270 -38.67 -24.45 18.64
C ARG A 270 -37.83 -25.22 19.66
N ILE A 271 -36.62 -25.63 19.26
CA ILE A 271 -35.63 -26.08 20.24
C ILE A 271 -35.36 -24.86 21.12
N GLY A 272 -35.82 -24.92 22.38
CA GLY A 272 -35.49 -23.91 23.38
C GLY A 272 -33.97 -23.79 23.42
N HIS A 273 -33.48 -22.56 23.33
CA HIS A 273 -32.07 -22.23 23.47
C HIS A 273 -31.58 -22.78 24.81
N LEU A 274 -31.01 -23.99 24.82
CA LEU A 274 -30.02 -24.28 25.84
C LEU A 274 -28.87 -23.33 25.51
N PRO A 275 -28.50 -22.38 26.40
CA PRO A 275 -27.26 -21.68 26.23
C PRO A 275 -26.19 -22.76 26.33
N PHE A 276 -25.82 -23.34 25.20
CA PHE A 276 -24.70 -24.25 25.10
C PHE A 276 -23.56 -23.50 25.73
N PHE A 277 -23.14 -24.02 26.88
CA PHE A 277 -22.09 -23.51 27.75
C PHE A 277 -20.92 -23.10 26.85
N HIS A 278 -20.84 -21.81 26.50
CA HIS A 278 -19.63 -21.24 25.93
C HIS A 278 -18.61 -21.36 27.04
N PHE A 279 -17.88 -22.48 27.04
CA PHE A 279 -16.75 -22.69 27.93
C PHE A 279 -15.88 -21.43 27.82
N PRO A 280 -15.79 -20.61 28.87
CA PRO A 280 -15.40 -19.23 28.71
C PRO A 280 -13.89 -19.24 28.52
N GLY A 281 -13.43 -19.12 27.28
CA GLY A 281 -12.01 -19.01 26.95
C GLY A 281 -11.31 -17.93 27.78
N TRP A 282 -12.06 -16.92 28.26
CA TRP A 282 -11.59 -15.90 29.19
C TRP A 282 -11.10 -16.43 30.55
N VAL A 283 -11.63 -17.53 31.07
CA VAL A 283 -11.14 -18.14 32.32
C VAL A 283 -9.78 -18.81 32.08
N VAL A 284 -9.61 -19.51 30.97
CA VAL A 284 -8.32 -20.10 30.57
C VAL A 284 -7.29 -19.00 30.28
N ILE A 285 -7.71 -17.93 29.61
CA ILE A 285 -6.88 -16.73 29.38
C ILE A 285 -6.47 -16.10 30.71
N ALA A 286 -7.40 -15.86 31.64
CA ALA A 286 -7.10 -15.31 32.96
C ALA A 286 -6.13 -16.21 33.75
N MET A 287 -6.31 -17.53 33.71
CA MET A 287 -5.45 -18.50 34.38
C MET A 287 -4.04 -18.55 33.74
N LEU A 288 -3.93 -18.41 32.42
CA LEU A 288 -2.66 -18.27 31.71
C LEU A 288 -1.94 -16.96 32.05
N PHE A 289 -2.66 -15.83 32.11
CA PHE A 289 -2.09 -14.55 32.54
C PHE A 289 -1.54 -14.61 33.98
N LEU A 290 -2.24 -15.31 34.89
CA LEU A 290 -1.78 -15.55 36.27
C LEU A 290 -0.53 -16.46 36.34
N LEU A 291 -0.49 -17.54 35.55
CA LEU A 291 0.65 -18.46 35.50
C LEU A 291 1.88 -17.83 34.83
N ILE A 292 1.68 -17.04 33.77
CA ILE A 292 2.73 -16.26 33.10
C ILE A 292 3.26 -15.18 34.05
N GLY A 293 2.40 -14.55 34.86
CA GLY A 293 2.80 -13.63 35.92
C GLY A 293 3.78 -14.24 36.93
N LEU A 294 3.75 -15.56 37.13
CA LEU A 294 4.66 -16.28 38.03
C LEU A 294 6.11 -16.31 37.52
N LEU A 295 6.30 -16.29 36.19
CA LEU A 295 7.61 -16.35 35.51
C LEU A 295 8.39 -15.03 35.49
N PHE A 296 7.72 -13.88 35.51
CA PHE A 296 8.38 -12.58 35.49
C PHE A 296 8.97 -12.25 36.88
N ARG A 297 10.11 -11.56 37.01
CA ARG A 297 10.72 -11.27 38.34
C ARG A 297 10.50 -9.81 38.81
N THR A 298 9.92 -8.95 37.98
CA THR A 298 9.87 -7.48 38.16
C THR A 298 8.45 -6.92 38.07
N ALA A 299 8.28 -5.59 38.22
CA ALA A 299 7.02 -4.84 38.28
C ALA A 299 5.92 -5.21 37.25
N PHE A 300 6.30 -5.85 36.14
CA PHE A 300 5.38 -6.42 35.16
C PHE A 300 4.45 -7.50 35.74
N LYS A 301 4.86 -8.20 36.81
CA LYS A 301 4.00 -9.14 37.57
C LYS A 301 2.71 -8.47 38.05
N ILE A 302 2.83 -7.27 38.61
CA ILE A 302 1.71 -6.53 39.20
C ILE A 302 0.69 -6.16 38.13
N ILE A 303 1.15 -5.73 36.95
CA ILE A 303 0.29 -5.38 35.81
C ILE A 303 -0.47 -6.61 35.31
N LEU A 304 0.20 -7.76 35.17
CA LEU A 304 -0.44 -9.00 34.75
C LEU A 304 -1.47 -9.51 35.79
N TYR A 305 -1.19 -9.37 37.08
CA TYR A 305 -2.15 -9.68 38.15
C TYR A 305 -3.38 -8.77 38.11
N ILE A 306 -3.19 -7.46 37.89
CA ILE A 306 -4.31 -6.49 37.78
C ILE A 306 -5.19 -6.84 36.57
N ILE A 307 -4.59 -7.17 35.42
CA ILE A 307 -5.33 -7.55 34.21
C ILE A 307 -6.09 -8.85 34.43
N GLY A 308 -5.44 -9.88 35.00
CA GLY A 308 -6.10 -11.15 35.31
C GLY A 308 -7.27 -10.98 36.29
N PHE A 309 -7.10 -10.13 37.31
CA PHE A 309 -8.15 -9.81 38.28
C PHE A 309 -9.32 -9.06 37.63
N ALA A 310 -9.06 -8.06 36.79
CA ALA A 310 -10.10 -7.31 36.07
C ALA A 310 -10.93 -8.20 35.13
N ILE A 311 -10.31 -9.19 34.49
CA ILE A 311 -11.03 -10.16 33.65
C ILE A 311 -11.94 -11.06 34.51
N LEU A 312 -11.46 -11.50 35.68
CA LEU A 312 -12.25 -12.31 36.62
C LEU A 312 -13.45 -11.55 37.19
N THR A 313 -13.33 -10.25 37.48
CA THR A 313 -14.45 -9.45 37.99
C THR A 313 -15.53 -9.25 36.94
N VAL A 314 -15.15 -8.96 35.69
CA VAL A 314 -16.10 -8.87 34.55
C VAL A 314 -16.83 -10.20 34.35
N PHE A 315 -16.11 -11.32 34.48
CA PHE A 315 -16.70 -12.65 34.40
C PHE A 315 -17.68 -12.95 35.54
N GLY A 316 -17.30 -12.61 36.79
CA GLY A 316 -18.17 -12.75 37.96
C GLY A 316 -19.47 -11.94 37.82
N ILE A 317 -19.39 -10.72 37.29
CA ILE A 317 -20.57 -9.88 37.01
C ILE A 317 -21.47 -10.54 35.97
N LYS A 318 -20.92 -11.15 34.91
CA LYS A 318 -21.71 -11.87 33.89
C LYS A 318 -22.39 -13.12 34.44
N ILE A 319 -21.71 -13.91 35.27
CA ILE A 319 -22.32 -15.07 35.96
C ILE A 319 -23.48 -14.60 36.84
N LEU A 320 -23.25 -13.55 37.64
CA LEU A 320 -24.28 -13.01 38.53
C LEU A 320 -25.49 -12.50 37.73
N SER A 321 -25.26 -11.80 36.64
CA SER A 321 -26.32 -11.35 35.72
C SER A 321 -27.08 -12.50 35.08
N PHE A 322 -26.41 -13.62 34.78
CA PHE A 322 -27.06 -14.83 34.26
C PHE A 322 -27.94 -15.49 35.34
N ILE A 323 -27.43 -15.64 36.56
CA ILE A 323 -28.19 -16.22 37.67
C ILE A 323 -29.43 -15.36 37.96
N LEU A 324 -29.26 -14.04 38.10
CA LEU A 324 -30.37 -13.10 38.34
C LEU A 324 -31.36 -13.05 37.17
N GLY A 325 -30.87 -13.06 35.92
CA GLY A 325 -31.73 -13.08 34.74
C GLY A 325 -32.51 -14.39 34.62
N SER A 326 -31.90 -15.53 34.93
CA SER A 326 -32.58 -16.82 34.95
C SER A 326 -33.63 -16.89 36.05
N ALA A 327 -33.38 -16.30 37.23
CA ALA A 327 -34.35 -16.24 38.31
C ALA A 327 -35.60 -15.40 37.94
N PHE A 328 -35.45 -14.38 37.09
CA PHE A 328 -36.56 -13.55 36.59
C PHE A 328 -37.39 -14.22 35.49
N ILE A 329 -36.86 -15.24 34.81
CA ILE A 329 -37.58 -15.99 33.76
C ILE A 329 -38.51 -17.05 34.37
N PHE A 330 -38.31 -17.42 35.65
CA PHE A 330 -39.08 -18.45 36.35
C PHE A 330 -40.09 -17.91 37.37
N TRP A 331 -40.44 -16.62 37.32
CA TRP A 331 -41.49 -16.02 38.15
C TRP A 331 -42.62 -15.40 37.33
#